data_AF-A0A379JU41-F1
#
_entry.id   AF-A0A379JU41-F1
#
_cell.length_a   1.000
_cell.length_b   1.000
_cell.length_c   1.000
_cell.angle_alpha   90.00
_cell.angle_beta   90.00
_cell.angle_gamma   90.00
#
_symmetry.space_group_name_H-M   'P 1'
#
loop_
_entity.id
_entity.type
_entity.pdbx_description
1 polymer ?
#
loop_
_entity_poly.entity_id
_entity_poly.type
_entity_poly.pdbx_seq_one_letter_code
_entity_poly.pdbx_strand_id
1 'polypeptide(L)'
;MDRQSTHLQLLRVPTPSKQSLSFCDGSPRDLKRWIAGLPKANIGETARQLYQSLVELNQFLTPSENRLQLLELLRPEVSFVCQHLERHFLNQAIVLDERPRKVANLCQALQNHLAVGYKLIISRVIARSGKDRDQLLAVALQRASHSLCKALIRASQLYCPVPEGL
;
A
#
# COMPACT_ATOMS: atom_id res chain seq x y z
N MET A 1 17.06 -21.64 -15.70
CA MET A 1 16.83 -20.21 -15.40
C MET A 1 15.54 -20.02 -14.59
N ASP A 2 15.11 -21.04 -13.83
CA ASP A 2 13.69 -21.17 -13.43
C ASP A 2 13.39 -20.83 -11.97
N ARG A 3 14.41 -20.78 -11.09
CA ARG A 3 14.22 -20.50 -9.66
C ARG A 3 13.81 -19.05 -9.37
N GLN A 4 14.33 -18.07 -10.11
CA GLN A 4 13.98 -16.65 -9.88
C GLN A 4 12.50 -16.38 -10.18
N SER A 5 11.95 -17.01 -11.22
CA SER A 5 10.54 -16.86 -11.61
C SER A 5 9.58 -17.39 -10.55
N THR A 6 9.93 -18.47 -9.85
CA THR A 6 9.10 -19.05 -8.78
C THR A 6 9.03 -18.15 -7.55
N HIS A 7 10.15 -17.53 -7.15
CA HIS A 7 10.17 -16.61 -6.00
C HIS A 7 9.40 -15.31 -6.26
N LEU A 8 9.36 -14.84 -7.51
CA LEU A 8 8.58 -13.66 -7.90
C LEU A 8 7.07 -13.92 -7.90
N GLN A 9 6.64 -15.15 -8.23
CA GLN A 9 5.22 -15.56 -8.11
C GLN A 9 4.72 -15.56 -6.67
N LEU A 10 5.59 -15.83 -5.68
CA LEU A 10 5.24 -15.75 -4.26
C LEU A 10 4.89 -14.33 -3.80
N LEU A 11 5.40 -13.30 -4.47
CA LEU A 11 5.11 -11.90 -4.11
C LEU A 11 3.67 -11.49 -4.46
N ARG A 12 2.92 -12.30 -5.25
CA ARG A 12 1.53 -12.06 -5.68
C ARG A 12 1.30 -10.62 -6.15
N VAL A 13 2.22 -10.10 -6.95
CA VAL A 13 2.14 -8.73 -7.47
C VAL A 13 1.41 -8.70 -8.82
N PRO A 14 0.55 -7.70 -9.08
CA PRO A 14 -0.11 -7.56 -10.37
C PRO A 14 0.89 -7.11 -11.45
N THR A 15 0.64 -7.44 -12.71
CA THR A 15 1.40 -6.86 -13.83
C THR A 15 0.81 -5.48 -14.17
N PRO A 16 1.55 -4.37 -13.99
CA PRO A 16 1.02 -3.05 -14.30
C PRO A 16 0.70 -2.90 -15.79
N SER A 17 -0.43 -2.27 -16.12
CA SER A 17 -0.94 -2.15 -17.49
C SER A 17 -1.36 -0.72 -17.89
N LYS A 18 -1.55 0.18 -16.93
CA LYS A 18 -2.01 1.55 -17.17
C LYS A 18 -0.85 2.49 -17.49
N GLN A 19 -1.03 3.38 -18.46
CA GLN A 19 -0.04 4.40 -18.84
C GLN A 19 -0.25 5.76 -18.17
N SER A 20 -1.41 5.98 -17.55
CA SER A 20 -1.77 7.21 -16.85
C SER A 20 -2.61 6.90 -15.61
N LEU A 21 -2.66 7.85 -14.67
CA LEU A 21 -3.55 7.81 -13.51
C LEU A 21 -4.75 8.72 -13.79
N SER A 22 -5.92 8.39 -13.24
CA SER A 22 -7.13 9.20 -13.41
C SER A 22 -7.14 10.48 -12.58
N PHE A 23 -6.33 10.54 -11.51
CA PHE A 23 -6.36 11.60 -10.50
C PHE A 23 -5.15 12.54 -10.53
N CYS A 24 -4.04 12.17 -11.19
CA CYS A 24 -2.86 13.02 -11.36
C CYS A 24 -1.96 12.56 -12.52
N ASP A 25 -1.00 13.38 -12.93
CA ASP A 25 -0.10 13.07 -14.06
C ASP A 25 1.04 12.08 -13.72
N GLY A 26 0.98 11.41 -12.57
CA GLY A 26 2.01 10.43 -12.17
C GLY A 26 3.34 11.02 -11.73
N SER A 27 3.41 12.34 -11.51
CA SER A 27 4.57 13.03 -10.94
C SER A 27 4.45 13.21 -9.42
N PRO A 28 5.56 13.22 -8.65
CA PRO A 28 5.52 13.49 -7.22
C PRO A 28 4.95 14.88 -6.88
N ARG A 29 5.11 15.85 -7.79
CA ARG A 29 4.59 17.21 -7.61
C ARG A 29 3.06 17.22 -7.69
N ASP A 30 2.50 16.56 -8.69
CA ASP A 30 1.05 16.54 -8.91
C ASP A 30 0.37 15.64 -7.88
N LEU A 31 1.01 14.56 -7.46
CA LEU A 31 0.54 13.77 -6.33
C LEU A 31 0.48 14.60 -5.04
N LYS A 32 1.51 15.42 -4.73
CA LYS A 32 1.47 16.32 -3.56
C LYS A 32 0.30 17.31 -3.63
N ARG A 33 0.04 17.87 -4.81
CA ARG A 33 -1.10 18.78 -5.02
C ARG A 33 -2.43 18.07 -4.79
N TRP A 34 -2.57 16.86 -5.33
CA TRP A 34 -3.76 16.04 -5.12
C TRP A 34 -3.96 15.69 -3.63
N ILE A 35 -2.89 15.28 -2.93
CA ILE A 35 -2.93 15.00 -1.48
C ILE A 35 -3.39 16.24 -0.69
N ALA A 36 -2.92 17.43 -1.06
CA ALA A 36 -3.34 18.67 -0.41
C ALA A 36 -4.83 18.98 -0.60
N GLY A 37 -5.46 18.47 -1.67
CA GLY A 37 -6.89 18.59 -1.94
C GLY A 37 -7.77 17.53 -1.26
N LEU A 38 -7.19 16.55 -0.56
CA LEU A 38 -7.97 15.51 0.11
C LEU A 38 -8.84 16.10 1.23
N PRO A 39 -10.10 15.66 1.38
CA PRO A 39 -11.03 16.18 2.39
C PRO A 39 -10.68 15.64 3.78
N LYS A 40 -9.62 16.19 4.41
CA LYS A 40 -9.10 15.73 5.72
C LYS A 40 -10.13 15.76 6.87
N ALA A 41 -11.18 16.56 6.73
CA ALA A 41 -12.31 16.58 7.66
C ALA A 41 -13.24 15.35 7.54
N ASN A 42 -13.25 14.69 6.38
CA ASN A 42 -14.00 13.46 6.13
C ASN A 42 -13.02 12.30 5.93
N ILE A 43 -12.66 11.64 7.03
CA ILE A 43 -11.70 10.54 7.06
C ILE A 43 -12.18 9.35 6.21
N GLY A 44 -13.49 9.07 6.20
CA GLY A 44 -14.06 7.97 5.42
C GLY A 44 -13.89 8.16 3.91
N GLU A 45 -14.19 9.38 3.44
CA GLU A 45 -14.00 9.72 2.02
C GLU A 45 -12.52 9.80 1.65
N THR A 46 -11.68 10.36 2.53
CA THR A 46 -10.21 10.34 2.34
C THR A 46 -9.68 8.91 2.20
N ALA A 47 -10.14 7.98 3.05
CA ALA A 47 -9.76 6.57 2.98
C ALA A 47 -10.16 5.92 1.65
N ARG A 48 -11.37 6.23 1.16
CA ARG A 48 -11.86 5.74 -0.13
C ARG A 48 -11.01 6.25 -1.30
N GLN A 49 -10.71 7.54 -1.33
CA GLN A 49 -9.87 8.14 -2.39
C GLN A 49 -8.45 7.58 -2.36
N LEU A 50 -7.86 7.44 -1.16
CA LEU A 50 -6.55 6.80 -1.00
C LEU A 50 -6.58 5.35 -1.49
N TYR A 51 -7.62 4.59 -1.18
CA TYR A 51 -7.77 3.21 -1.65
C TYR A 51 -7.79 3.13 -3.17
N GLN A 52 -8.64 3.92 -3.83
CA GLN A 52 -8.73 3.95 -5.28
C GLN A 52 -7.42 4.38 -5.93
N SER A 53 -6.77 5.41 -5.37
CA SER A 53 -5.47 5.90 -5.86
C SER A 53 -4.36 4.86 -5.77
N LEU A 54 -4.30 4.08 -4.67
CA LEU A 54 -3.31 3.01 -4.49
C LEU A 54 -3.56 1.82 -5.41
N VAL A 55 -4.82 1.43 -5.60
CA VAL A 55 -5.20 0.39 -6.57
C VAL A 55 -4.74 0.79 -7.97
N GLU A 56 -5.01 2.04 -8.35
CA GLU A 56 -4.63 2.55 -9.66
C GLU A 56 -3.10 2.71 -9.81
N LEU A 57 -2.42 3.20 -8.78
CA LEU A 57 -0.96 3.34 -8.74
C LEU A 57 -0.24 2.00 -8.92
N ASN A 58 -0.77 0.93 -8.34
CA ASN A 58 -0.22 -0.42 -8.52
C ASN A 58 -0.31 -0.90 -9.98
N GLN A 59 -1.28 -0.41 -10.74
CA GLN A 59 -1.44 -0.67 -12.17
C GLN A 59 -0.67 0.28 -13.08
N PHE A 60 -0.14 1.39 -12.55
CA PHE A 60 0.52 2.44 -13.34
C PHE A 60 1.96 2.11 -13.71
N LEU A 61 2.25 2.08 -15.00
CA LEU A 61 3.58 1.82 -15.56
C LEU A 61 4.50 3.02 -15.35
N THR A 62 5.44 2.89 -14.41
CA THR A 62 6.41 3.94 -14.10
C THR A 62 7.72 3.36 -13.60
N PRO A 63 8.87 4.07 -13.70
CA PRO A 63 10.15 3.60 -13.15
C PRO A 63 10.07 3.33 -11.64
N SER A 64 10.91 2.41 -11.16
CA SER A 64 10.93 1.99 -9.75
C SER A 64 11.18 3.15 -8.79
N GLU A 65 12.04 4.09 -9.20
CA GLU A 65 12.42 5.30 -8.47
C GLU A 65 11.22 6.24 -8.33
N ASN A 66 10.49 6.49 -9.42
CA ASN A 66 9.28 7.31 -9.38
C ASN A 66 8.21 6.65 -8.52
N ARG A 67 7.97 5.34 -8.69
CA ARG A 67 7.02 4.59 -7.88
C ARG A 67 7.34 4.70 -6.38
N LEU A 68 8.61 4.59 -6.01
CA LEU A 68 9.04 4.75 -4.62
C LEU A 68 8.69 6.14 -4.08
N GLN A 69 8.97 7.20 -4.85
CA GLN A 69 8.63 8.57 -4.46
C GLN A 69 7.13 8.76 -4.28
N LEU A 70 6.30 8.23 -5.19
CA LEU A 70 4.85 8.30 -5.08
C LEU A 70 4.32 7.56 -3.84
N LEU A 71 4.85 6.35 -3.56
CA LEU A 71 4.45 5.56 -2.39
C LEU A 71 4.86 6.23 -1.07
N GLU A 72 6.05 6.84 -0.99
CA GLU A 72 6.49 7.53 0.23
C GLU A 72 5.64 8.78 0.53
N LEU A 73 5.03 9.40 -0.49
CA LEU A 73 4.06 10.49 -0.28
C LEU A 73 2.71 10.00 0.25
N LEU A 74 2.25 8.83 -0.21
CA LEU A 74 0.97 8.24 0.23
C LEU A 74 1.06 7.56 1.59
N ARG A 75 2.23 7.01 1.94
CA ARG A 75 2.47 6.28 3.20
C ARG A 75 2.04 7.03 4.46
N PRO A 76 2.42 8.30 4.70
CA PRO A 76 1.98 9.04 5.88
C PRO A 76 0.46 9.25 5.89
N GLU A 77 -0.16 9.53 4.74
CA GLU A 77 -1.62 9.71 4.62
C GLU A 77 -2.38 8.43 4.96
N VAL A 78 -1.92 7.28 4.45
CA VAL A 78 -2.47 5.96 4.80
C VAL A 78 -2.33 5.68 6.30
N SER A 79 -1.19 6.00 6.88
CA SER A 79 -0.97 5.81 8.33
C SER A 79 -1.90 6.70 9.15
N PHE A 80 -2.05 7.97 8.76
CA PHE A 80 -2.94 8.94 9.40
C PHE A 80 -4.39 8.45 9.39
N VAL A 81 -4.90 8.07 8.22
CA VAL A 81 -6.26 7.57 8.07
C VAL A 81 -6.49 6.29 8.86
N CYS A 82 -5.56 5.33 8.78
CA CYS A 82 -5.65 4.10 9.56
C CYS A 82 -5.75 4.38 11.07
N GLN A 83 -4.89 5.25 11.60
CA GLN A 83 -4.86 5.58 13.03
C GLN A 83 -6.15 6.29 13.50
N HIS A 84 -6.75 7.13 12.65
CA HIS A 84 -8.01 7.78 12.98
C HIS A 84 -9.18 6.81 12.92
N LEU A 85 -9.21 5.94 11.91
CA LEU A 85 -10.23 4.90 11.76
C LEU A 85 -10.14 3.85 12.87
N GLU A 86 -8.95 3.53 13.36
CA GLU A 86 -8.69 2.61 14.47
C GLU A 86 -9.44 2.98 15.75
N ARG A 87 -9.63 4.27 16.03
CA ARG A 87 -10.41 4.72 17.19
C ARG A 87 -11.88 4.33 17.14
N HIS A 88 -12.41 4.02 15.96
CA HIS A 88 -13.80 3.62 15.77
C HIS A 88 -14.04 2.11 15.92
N PHE A 89 -12.98 1.31 16.07
CA PHE A 89 -13.10 -0.15 16.22
C PHE A 89 -12.24 -0.76 17.33
N LEU A 90 -11.18 -0.08 17.77
CA LEU A 90 -10.44 -0.47 18.97
C LEU A 90 -11.26 -0.10 20.22
N ASN A 91 -11.33 -1.02 21.19
CA ASN A 91 -12.14 -0.95 22.42
C ASN A 91 -13.66 -1.20 22.27
N GLN A 92 -14.12 -1.75 21.14
CA GLN A 92 -15.48 -2.30 21.04
C GLN A 92 -15.53 -3.77 21.46
N ALA A 93 -16.72 -4.28 21.74
CA ALA A 93 -16.94 -5.67 22.18
C ALA A 93 -16.32 -6.70 21.18
N ILE A 94 -16.00 -7.88 21.69
CA ILE A 94 -15.24 -8.96 21.01
C ILE A 94 -15.81 -9.34 19.63
N VAL A 95 -17.11 -9.12 19.40
CA VAL A 95 -17.75 -9.25 18.09
C VAL A 95 -18.00 -7.85 17.53
N LEU A 96 -17.15 -7.44 16.58
CA LEU A 96 -17.35 -6.19 15.84
C LEU A 96 -18.62 -6.27 14.99
N ASP A 97 -19.49 -5.27 15.15
CA ASP A 97 -20.62 -4.99 14.27
C ASP A 97 -20.17 -4.79 12.82
N GLU A 98 -21.10 -4.89 11.88
CA GLU A 98 -20.81 -4.89 10.43
C GLU A 98 -20.04 -3.64 9.97
N ARG A 99 -20.31 -2.48 10.57
CA ARG A 99 -19.69 -1.20 10.21
C ARG A 99 -18.22 -1.09 10.67
N PRO A 100 -17.88 -1.31 11.95
CA PRO A 100 -16.48 -1.42 12.40
C PRO A 100 -15.66 -2.44 11.61
N ARG A 101 -16.25 -3.59 11.24
CA ARG A 101 -15.60 -4.61 10.40
C ARG A 101 -15.25 -4.09 9.02
N LYS A 102 -16.17 -3.38 8.35
CA LYS A 102 -15.90 -2.76 7.04
C LYS A 102 -14.76 -1.73 7.11
N VAL A 103 -14.71 -0.94 8.18
CA VAL A 103 -13.65 0.04 8.42
C VAL A 103 -12.29 -0.64 8.62
N ALA A 104 -12.25 -1.68 9.45
CA ALA A 104 -11.06 -2.50 9.66
C ALA A 104 -10.53 -3.12 8.35
N ASN A 105 -11.42 -3.72 7.56
CA ASN A 105 -11.09 -4.31 6.25
C ASN A 105 -10.53 -3.26 5.29
N LEU A 106 -11.09 -2.05 5.27
CA LEU A 106 -10.56 -0.94 4.46
C LEU A 106 -9.14 -0.56 4.89
N CYS A 107 -8.89 -0.44 6.19
CA CYS A 107 -7.54 -0.15 6.70
C CYS A 107 -6.54 -1.26 6.33
N GLN A 108 -6.97 -2.52 6.41
CA GLN A 108 -6.14 -3.67 6.01
C GLN A 108 -5.86 -3.65 4.50
N ALA A 109 -6.87 -3.39 3.68
CA ALA A 109 -6.74 -3.30 2.23
C ALA A 109 -5.78 -2.15 1.82
N LEU A 110 -5.86 -1.00 2.48
CA LEU A 110 -4.93 0.12 2.26
C LEU A 110 -3.47 -0.28 2.52
N GLN A 111 -3.18 -0.92 3.66
CA GLN A 111 -1.83 -1.38 4.00
C GLN A 111 -1.34 -2.46 3.03
N ASN A 112 -2.23 -3.37 2.61
CA ASN A 112 -1.92 -4.39 1.62
C ASN A 112 -1.59 -3.80 0.25
N HIS A 113 -2.37 -2.83 -0.24
CA HIS A 113 -2.07 -2.17 -1.51
C HIS A 113 -0.76 -1.37 -1.45
N LEU A 114 -0.45 -0.76 -0.31
CA LEU A 114 0.85 -0.11 -0.09
C LEU A 114 1.99 -1.14 -0.15
N ALA A 115 1.83 -2.28 0.52
CA ALA A 115 2.80 -3.38 0.48
C ALA A 115 3.00 -3.92 -0.95
N VAL A 116 1.92 -4.10 -1.72
CA VAL A 116 1.99 -4.52 -3.13
C VAL A 116 2.79 -3.52 -3.97
N GLY A 117 2.62 -2.22 -3.75
CA GLY A 117 3.40 -1.17 -4.41
C GLY A 117 4.91 -1.34 -4.20
N TYR A 118 5.33 -1.62 -2.96
CA TYR A 118 6.74 -1.90 -2.65
C TYR A 118 7.21 -3.26 -3.20
N LYS A 119 6.37 -4.30 -3.17
CA LYS A 119 6.68 -5.61 -3.77
C LYS A 119 6.93 -5.50 -5.28
N LEU A 120 6.20 -4.63 -5.98
CA LEU A 120 6.41 -4.37 -7.40
C LEU A 120 7.77 -3.71 -7.69
N ILE A 121 8.26 -2.89 -6.77
CA ILE A 121 9.60 -2.32 -6.86
C ILE A 121 10.63 -3.44 -6.73
N ILE A 122 10.49 -4.30 -5.70
CA ILE A 122 11.36 -5.45 -5.45
C ILE A 122 11.42 -6.36 -6.69
N SER A 123 10.27 -6.73 -7.26
CA SER A 123 10.21 -7.66 -8.39
C SER A 123 10.93 -7.13 -9.64
N ARG A 124 10.89 -5.81 -9.86
CA ARG A 124 11.57 -5.18 -11.00
C ARG A 124 13.07 -4.98 -10.77
N VAL A 125 13.46 -4.72 -9.52
CA VAL A 125 14.82 -4.31 -9.16
C VAL A 125 15.73 -5.53 -8.93
N ILE A 126 15.17 -6.66 -8.51
CA ILE A 126 15.95 -7.88 -8.24
C ILE A 126 16.67 -8.44 -9.48
N ALA A 127 16.14 -8.17 -10.68
CA ALA A 127 16.72 -8.59 -11.96
C ALA A 127 17.87 -7.68 -12.44
N ARG A 128 18.10 -6.53 -11.79
CA ARG A 128 19.15 -5.56 -12.15
C ARG A 128 20.41 -5.79 -11.31
N SER A 129 21.53 -5.18 -11.69
CA SER A 129 22.80 -5.19 -10.93
C SER A 129 23.36 -3.77 -10.81
N GLY A 130 23.88 -3.37 -9.65
CA GLY A 130 24.48 -2.05 -9.40
C GLY A 130 24.34 -1.57 -7.94
N LYS A 131 25.11 -0.56 -7.52
CA LYS A 131 25.06 -0.04 -6.13
C LYS A 131 23.75 0.69 -5.82
N ASP A 132 23.24 1.50 -6.75
CA ASP A 132 21.97 2.25 -6.56
C ASP A 132 20.77 1.30 -6.42
N ARG A 133 20.85 0.12 -7.05
CA ARG A 133 19.87 -0.97 -6.90
C ARG A 133 19.77 -1.42 -5.45
N ASP A 134 20.90 -1.62 -4.78
CA ASP A 134 20.95 -2.21 -3.43
C ASP A 134 20.28 -1.31 -2.41
N GLN A 135 20.50 0.01 -2.52
CA GLN A 135 19.84 0.99 -1.68
C GLN A 135 18.33 0.99 -1.91
N LEU A 136 17.90 1.00 -3.17
CA LEU A 136 16.48 1.01 -3.53
C LEU A 136 15.78 -0.29 -3.10
N LEU A 137 16.44 -1.44 -3.30
CA LEU A 137 15.95 -2.75 -2.87
C LEU A 137 15.83 -2.84 -1.34
N ALA A 138 16.83 -2.38 -0.60
CA ALA A 138 16.81 -2.37 0.86
C ALA A 138 15.65 -1.53 1.41
N VAL A 139 15.43 -0.34 0.85
CA VAL A 139 14.29 0.51 1.23
C VAL A 139 12.98 -0.18 0.89
N ALA A 140 12.82 -0.72 -0.32
CA ALA A 140 11.57 -1.38 -0.73
C ALA A 140 11.25 -2.60 0.15
N LEU A 141 12.24 -3.42 0.50
CA LEU A 141 12.09 -4.57 1.42
C LEU A 141 11.65 -4.11 2.80
N GLN A 142 12.38 -3.17 3.41
CA GLN A 142 12.06 -2.65 4.74
C GLN A 142 10.63 -2.10 4.79
N ARG A 143 10.23 -1.35 3.75
CA ARG A 143 8.89 -0.74 3.67
C ARG A 143 7.79 -1.77 3.43
N ALA A 144 8.03 -2.78 2.59
CA ALA A 144 7.10 -3.88 2.36
C ALA A 144 6.86 -4.66 3.66
N SER A 145 7.93 -5.08 4.34
CA SER A 145 7.85 -5.79 5.62
C SER A 145 7.10 -4.98 6.68
N HIS A 146 7.40 -3.69 6.82
CA HIS A 146 6.72 -2.81 7.77
C HIS A 146 5.21 -2.72 7.51
N SER A 147 4.81 -2.60 6.24
CA SER A 147 3.41 -2.49 5.84
C SER A 147 2.65 -3.80 6.10
N LEU A 148 3.28 -4.95 5.82
CA LEU A 148 2.74 -6.28 6.11
C LEU A 148 2.62 -6.54 7.62
N CYS A 149 3.63 -6.16 8.42
CA CYS A 149 3.55 -6.28 9.88
C CYS A 149 2.37 -5.48 10.45
N LYS A 150 2.13 -4.26 9.94
CA LYS A 150 0.94 -3.48 10.33
C LYS A 150 -0.37 -4.17 9.97
N ALA A 151 -0.45 -4.77 8.78
CA ALA A 151 -1.62 -5.54 8.37
C ALA A 151 -1.85 -6.78 9.26
N LEU A 152 -0.78 -7.48 9.63
CA LEU A 152 -0.82 -8.65 10.52
C LEU A 152 -1.27 -8.29 11.94
N ILE A 153 -0.66 -7.25 12.54
CA ILE A 153 -1.04 -6.77 13.88
C ILE A 153 -2.53 -6.44 13.92
N ARG A 154 -3.03 -5.75 12.89
CA ARG A 154 -4.45 -5.40 12.82
C ARG A 154 -5.33 -6.64 12.67
N ALA A 155 -4.96 -7.61 11.83
CA ALA A 155 -5.70 -8.87 11.72
C ALA A 155 -5.78 -9.60 13.07
N SER A 156 -4.65 -9.65 13.82
CA SER A 156 -4.62 -10.26 15.15
C SER A 156 -5.46 -9.51 16.19
N GLN A 157 -5.48 -8.18 16.15
CA GLN A 157 -6.29 -7.35 17.07
C GLN A 157 -7.79 -7.53 16.85
N LEU A 158 -8.20 -7.90 15.64
CA LEU A 158 -9.60 -8.08 15.26
C LEU A 158 -10.04 -9.55 15.29
N TYR A 159 -9.19 -10.46 15.78
CA TYR A 159 -9.41 -11.91 15.74
C TYR A 159 -9.80 -12.43 14.34
N CYS A 160 -9.30 -11.77 13.29
CA CYS A 160 -9.53 -12.17 11.92
C CYS A 160 -8.44 -13.17 11.49
N PRO A 161 -8.75 -14.09 10.55
CA PRO A 161 -7.72 -14.97 10.01
C PRO A 161 -6.61 -14.15 9.36
N VAL A 162 -5.39 -14.70 9.39
CA VAL A 162 -4.21 -14.08 8.79
C VAL A 162 -4.49 -13.78 7.30
N PRO A 163 -4.30 -12.54 6.82
CA PRO A 163 -4.56 -12.19 5.43
C PRO A 163 -3.71 -13.04 4.49
N GLU A 164 -4.33 -13.52 3.40
CA GLU A 164 -3.65 -14.38 2.42
C GLU A 164 -2.46 -13.67 1.75
N GLY A 165 -1.29 -14.34 1.68
CA GLY A 165 -0.11 -13.83 0.98
C GLY A 165 0.87 -13.02 1.85
N LEU A 166 0.82 -13.21 3.17
CA LEU A 166 1.92 -12.94 4.10
C LEU A 166 3.05 -13.96 3.93
#